data_AF-A0A165HMM3-F1
#
_entry.id   AF-A0A165HMM3-F1
#
_cell.length_a   1.000
_cell.length_b   1.000
_cell.length_c   1.000
_cell.angle_alpha   90.00
_cell.angle_beta   90.00
_cell.angle_gamma   90.00
#
_symmetry.space_group_name_H-M   'P 1'
#
loop_
_entity.id
_entity.type
_entity.pdbx_description
1 polymer ?
#
loop_
_entity_poly.entity_id
_entity_poly.type
_entity_poly.pdbx_seq_one_letter_code
_entity_poly.pdbx_strand_id
1 'polypeptide(L)'
;MPSLIQQRFAIDRIRVRALWIIAGSASLLAMNGVLALSGSFSLFSAFSLVVWTTGVASGIAELLRFRRAIREFEAEHGPGSGRQD
;
A
#
# COMPACT_ATOMS: atom_id res chain seq x y z
N MET A 1 29.01 -1.42 2.78
CA MET A 1 27.91 -1.07 1.86
C MET A 1 26.83 -2.14 1.96
N PRO A 2 25.53 -1.80 1.95
CA PRO A 2 24.47 -2.81 2.02
C PRO A 2 24.50 -3.72 0.79
N SER A 3 24.27 -5.02 0.99
CA SER A 3 24.25 -5.99 -0.10
C SER A 3 23.02 -5.79 -1.01
N LEU A 4 23.09 -6.28 -2.26
CA LEU A 4 21.96 -6.19 -3.21
C LEU A 4 20.68 -6.83 -2.64
N ILE A 5 20.82 -7.89 -1.85
CA ILE A 5 19.70 -8.53 -1.15
C ILE A 5 19.08 -7.58 -0.12
N GLN A 6 19.91 -6.91 0.71
CA GLN A 6 19.42 -5.95 1.70
C GLN A 6 18.73 -4.75 1.06
N GLN A 7 19.25 -4.28 -0.08
CA GLN A 7 18.66 -3.18 -0.85
C GLN A 7 17.30 -3.60 -1.44
N ARG A 8 17.21 -4.76 -2.09
CA ARG A 8 15.93 -5.29 -2.62
C ARG A 8 14.91 -5.52 -1.51
N PHE A 9 15.32 -6.09 -0.38
CA PHE A 9 14.44 -6.28 0.77
C PHE A 9 13.88 -4.97 1.33
N ALA A 10 14.67 -3.88 1.30
CA ALA A 10 14.16 -2.56 1.66
C ALA A 10 13.07 -2.07 0.70
N ILE A 11 13.23 -2.32 -0.60
CA ILE A 11 12.22 -2.00 -1.62
C ILE A 11 10.97 -2.87 -1.43
N ASP A 12 11.12 -4.18 -1.21
CA ASP A 12 9.99 -5.09 -1.01
C ASP A 12 9.17 -4.78 0.25
N ARG A 13 9.80 -4.25 1.31
CA ARG A 13 9.07 -3.75 2.48
C ARG A 13 8.09 -2.63 2.15
N ILE A 14 8.38 -1.80 1.15
CA ILE A 14 7.45 -0.76 0.67
C ILE A 14 6.18 -1.44 0.12
N ARG A 15 6.35 -2.49 -0.70
CA ARG A 15 5.22 -3.25 -1.24
C ARG A 15 4.37 -3.88 -0.14
N VAL A 16 5.00 -4.56 0.81
CA VAL A 16 4.28 -5.22 1.92
C VAL A 16 3.51 -4.19 2.74
N ARG A 17 4.14 -3.07 3.11
CA ARG A 17 3.46 -1.97 3.82
C ARG A 17 2.28 -1.41 3.02
N ALA A 18 2.48 -1.16 1.73
CA ALA A 18 1.45 -0.65 0.85
C ALA A 18 0.23 -1.59 0.76
N LEU A 19 0.48 -2.90 0.62
CA LEU A 19 -0.58 -3.91 0.61
C LEU A 19 -1.36 -3.95 1.92
N TRP A 20 -0.68 -3.87 3.07
CA TRP A 20 -1.36 -3.81 4.37
C TRP A 20 -2.22 -2.54 4.53
N ILE A 21 -1.73 -1.38 4.09
CA ILE A 21 -2.49 -0.13 4.10
C ILE A 21 -3.75 -0.26 3.22
N ILE A 22 -3.61 -0.79 2.00
CA ILE A 22 -4.73 -0.99 1.09
C ILE A 22 -5.74 -1.97 1.68
N ALA A 23 -5.29 -3.14 2.11
CA ALA A 23 -6.17 -4.19 2.63
C ALA A 23 -6.94 -3.71 3.87
N GLY A 24 -6.24 -3.10 4.83
CA GLY A 24 -6.87 -2.56 6.04
C GLY A 24 -7.86 -1.43 5.73
N SER A 25 -7.45 -0.45 4.92
CA SER A 25 -8.30 0.69 4.58
C SER A 25 -9.52 0.26 3.74
N ALA A 26 -9.34 -0.64 2.77
CA ALA A 26 -10.43 -1.15 1.95
C ALA A 26 -11.44 -1.95 2.78
N SER A 27 -10.95 -2.77 3.72
CA SER A 27 -11.83 -3.56 4.61
C SER A 27 -12.69 -2.65 5.48
N LEU A 28 -12.09 -1.63 6.09
CA LEU A 28 -12.79 -0.69 6.95
C LEU A 28 -13.72 0.24 6.15
N LEU A 29 -13.32 0.64 4.95
CA LEU A 29 -14.19 1.37 4.01
C LEU A 29 -15.42 0.55 3.64
N ALA A 30 -15.26 -0.73 3.30
CA ALA A 30 -16.35 -1.62 2.95
C ALA A 30 -17.30 -1.84 4.13
N MET A 31 -16.75 -2.12 5.32
CA MET A 31 -17.55 -2.30 6.54
C MET A 31 -18.36 -1.05 6.88
N ASN A 32 -17.73 0.14 6.81
CA ASN A 32 -18.43 1.40 7.05
C ASN A 32 -19.48 1.70 5.98
N GLY A 33 -19.20 1.39 4.71
CA GLY A 33 -20.18 1.49 3.63
C GLY A 33 -21.43 0.65 3.89
N VAL A 34 -21.28 -0.58 4.37
CA VAL A 34 -22.41 -1.45 4.74
C VAL A 34 -23.21 -0.84 5.91
N LEU A 35 -22.54 -0.33 6.95
CA LEU A 35 -23.19 0.31 8.09
C LEU A 35 -23.91 1.62 7.71
N ALA A 36 -23.36 2.38 6.77
CA ALA A 36 -24.00 3.58 6.24
C ALA A 36 -25.31 3.23 5.52
N LEU A 37 -25.31 2.16 4.73
CA LEU A 37 -26.49 1.68 4.00
C LEU A 37 -27.56 1.07 4.90
N SER A 38 -27.21 0.61 6.11
CA SER A 38 -28.18 0.09 7.08
C SER A 38 -28.97 1.18 7.84
N GLY A 39 -28.83 2.45 7.45
CA GLY A 39 -29.54 3.59 8.06
C GLY A 39 -28.79 4.29 9.20
N SER A 40 -27.56 3.86 9.51
CA SER A 40 -26.74 4.43 10.60
C SER A 40 -25.78 5.52 10.11
N PHE A 41 -26.20 6.34 9.15
CA PHE A 41 -25.34 7.39 8.59
C PHE A 41 -25.24 8.58 9.54
N SER A 42 -24.02 8.88 9.97
CA SER A 42 -23.71 9.99 10.88
C SER A 42 -22.54 10.82 10.33
N LEU A 43 -22.30 12.00 10.90
CA LEU A 43 -21.10 12.80 10.59
C LEU A 43 -19.81 12.01 10.83
N PHE A 44 -19.78 11.14 11.85
CA PHE A 44 -18.66 10.24 12.09
C PHE A 44 -18.48 9.23 10.95
N SER A 45 -19.57 8.66 10.44
CA SER A 45 -19.55 7.75 9.28
C SER A 45 -18.97 8.46 8.05
N ALA A 46 -19.43 9.68 7.75
CA ALA A 46 -18.92 10.49 6.64
C ALA A 46 -17.42 10.78 6.77
N PHE A 47 -16.96 11.24 7.94
CA PHE A 47 -15.53 11.47 8.20
C PHE A 47 -14.71 10.19 8.05
N SER A 48 -15.19 9.09 8.61
CA SER A 48 -14.51 7.81 8.55
C SER A 48 -14.40 7.28 7.11
N LEU A 49 -15.44 7.44 6.27
CA LEU A 49 -15.37 7.10 4.84
C LEU A 49 -14.25 7.88 4.15
N VAL A 50 -14.14 9.19 4.39
CA VAL A 50 -13.06 10.02 3.82
C VAL A 50 -11.68 9.51 4.28
N VAL A 51 -11.51 9.25 5.57
CA VAL A 51 -10.25 8.72 6.11
C VAL A 51 -9.87 7.41 5.43
N TRP A 52 -10.78 6.45 5.33
CA TRP A 52 -10.46 5.16 4.72
C TRP A 52 -10.24 5.25 3.21
N THR A 53 -10.97 6.12 2.50
CA THR A 53 -10.70 6.41 1.09
C THR A 53 -9.29 7.00 0.90
N THR A 54 -8.87 7.95 1.73
CA THR A 54 -7.50 8.49 1.68
C THR A 54 -6.45 7.44 2.06
N GLY A 55 -6.77 6.53 2.97
CA GLY A 55 -5.95 5.36 3.31
C GLY A 55 -5.67 4.49 2.09
N VAL A 56 -6.73 4.09 1.35
CA VAL A 56 -6.59 3.32 0.10
C VAL A 56 -5.73 4.07 -0.92
N ALA A 57 -6.00 5.37 -1.13
CA ALA A 57 -5.23 6.19 -2.07
C ALA A 57 -3.74 6.28 -1.69
N SER A 58 -3.43 6.43 -0.40
CA SER A 58 -2.04 6.46 0.10
C SER A 58 -1.32 5.13 -0.13
N GLY A 59 -2.01 4.00 0.08
CA GLY A 59 -1.46 2.68 -0.18
C GLY A 59 -1.20 2.44 -1.67
N ILE A 60 -2.08 2.93 -2.55
CA ILE A 60 -1.86 2.91 -4.00
C ILE A 60 -0.62 3.75 -4.38
N ALA A 61 -0.47 4.95 -3.79
CA ALA A 61 0.69 5.79 -4.02
C ALA A 61 1.99 5.11 -3.60
N GLU A 62 2.02 4.41 -2.46
CA GLU A 62 3.16 3.61 -2.02
C GLU A 62 3.46 2.43 -2.97
N LEU A 63 2.44 1.77 -3.53
CA LEU A 63 2.65 0.77 -4.59
C LEU A 63 3.28 1.37 -5.85
N LEU A 64 2.88 2.59 -6.24
CA LEU A 64 3.50 3.29 -7.36
C LEU A 64 4.96 3.66 -7.07
N ARG A 65 5.27 4.06 -5.83
CA ARG A 65 6.66 4.30 -5.37
C ARG A 65 7.49 3.03 -5.44
N PHE A 66 6.97 1.91 -4.94
CA PHE A 66 7.60 0.59 -5.06
C PHE A 66 7.90 0.26 -6.53
N ARG A 67 6.93 0.43 -7.43
CA ARG A 67 7.11 0.16 -8.87
C ARG A 67 8.19 1.04 -9.52
N ARG A 68 8.36 2.29 -9.06
CA ARG A 68 9.45 3.15 -9.54
C ARG A 68 10.79 2.67 -8.99
N ALA A 69 10.89 2.48 -7.68
CA ALA A 69 12.11 2.05 -7.01
C ALA A 69 12.66 0.71 -7.54
N ILE A 70 11.79 -0.29 -7.76
CA ILE A 70 12.24 -1.59 -8.28
C ILE A 70 12.73 -1.49 -9.73
N ARG A 71 12.10 -0.64 -10.56
CA ARG A 71 12.52 -0.43 -11.95
C ARG A 71 13.86 0.27 -12.05
N GLU A 72 14.07 1.30 -11.22
CA GLU A 72 15.35 2.00 -11.12
C GLU A 72 16.46 1.04 -10.63
N PHE A 73 16.17 0.24 -9.60
CA PHE A 73 17.10 -0.74 -9.06
C PHE A 73 17.49 -1.81 -10.08
N GLU A 74 16.53 -2.38 -10.81
CA GLU A 74 16.80 -3.40 -11.84
C GLU A 74 17.45 -2.83 -13.10
N ALA A 75 17.24 -1.55 -13.42
CA ALA A 75 17.94 -0.86 -14.50
C ALA A 75 19.45 -0.70 -14.20
N GLU A 76 19.81 -0.51 -12.93
CA GLU A 76 21.21 -0.34 -12.50
C GLU A 76 21.93 -1.67 -12.27
N HIS A 77 21.26 -2.66 -11.68
CA HIS A 77 21.89 -3.90 -11.20
C HIS A 77 21.55 -5.15 -12.02
N GLY A 78 20.66 -5.01 -13.01
CA GLY A 78 20.16 -6.10 -13.84
C GLY A 78 18.82 -6.69 -13.33
N PRO A 79 18.01 -7.29 -14.23
CA PRO A 79 16.72 -7.88 -13.88
C PRO A 79 16.86 -8.97 -12.81
N GLY A 80 16.00 -8.95 -11.78
CA GLY A 80 16.01 -9.99 -10.75
C GLY A 80 17.19 -9.91 -9.76
N SER A 81 18.07 -8.91 -9.86
CA SER A 81 19.17 -8.69 -8.92
C SER A 81 18.71 -8.71 -7.46
N GLY A 82 19.45 -9.39 -6.58
CA GLY A 82 19.12 -9.46 -5.14
C GLY A 82 17.86 -10.26 -4.78
N ARG A 83 17.24 -10.97 -5.72
CA ARG A 83 16.15 -11.93 -5.44
C ARG A 83 16.72 -13.15 -4.71
N GLN A 84 15.97 -13.68 -3.74
CA GLN A 84 16.28 -14.92 -3.04
C GLN A 84 15.25 -15.97 -3.48
N ASP A 85 15.65 -16.80 -4.43
CA ASP A 85 14.95 -18.00 -4.90
C ASP A 85 15.50 -19.27 -4.24
#